data_AF-A0A7W1GJF3-F1
#
_entry.id   AF-A0A7W1GJF3-F1
#
_cell.length_a   1.000
_cell.length_b   1.000
_cell.length_c   1.000
_cell.angle_alpha   90.00
_cell.angle_beta   90.00
_cell.angle_gamma   90.00
#
_symmetry.space_group_name_H-M   'P 1'
#
loop_
_entity.id
_entity.type
_entity.pdbx_description
1 polymer ?
#
loop_
_entity_poly.entity_id
_entity_poly.type
_entity_poly.pdbx_seq_one_letter_code
_entity_poly.pdbx_strand_id
1 'polypeptide(L)' 'MLSFRLTITASQRQALDRKLAAAQRLGDLRLAKFILTICAVAHYQETAQAALVLQLSVAQVEAYVHKFLCYG' A
#
# COMPACT_ATOMS: atom_id res chain seq x y z
N MET A 1 -13.32 -15.88 1.82
CA MET A 1 -12.43 -14.72 1.60
C MET A 1 -11.96 -14.76 0.16
N LEU A 2 -12.42 -13.84 -0.69
CA LEU A 2 -11.90 -13.70 -2.04
C LEU A 2 -10.52 -13.04 -1.93
N SER A 3 -9.46 -13.82 -2.12
CA SER A 3 -8.09 -13.33 -2.14
C SER A 3 -7.87 -12.57 -3.46
N PHE A 4 -8.27 -11.30 -3.49
CA PHE A 4 -7.96 -10.42 -4.61
C PHE A 4 -6.45 -10.22 -4.66
N ARG A 5 -5.79 -10.83 -5.65
CA ARG A 5 -4.40 -10.50 -5.98
C ARG A 5 -4.35 -9.05 -6.44
N LEU A 6 -3.78 -8.18 -5.61
CA LEU A 6 -3.45 -6.80 -5.95
C LEU A 6 -2.34 -6.80 -7.00
N THR A 7 -2.73 -7.01 -8.25
CA THR A 7 -1.80 -6.98 -9.38
C THR A 7 -1.63 -5.54 -9.81
N ILE A 8 -0.60 -4.88 -9.29
CA ILE A 8 -0.27 -3.50 -9.65
C ILE A 8 0.42 -3.50 -11.01
N THR A 9 -0.15 -2.79 -11.99
CA THR A 9 0.49 -2.63 -13.30
C THR A 9 1.72 -1.73 -13.20
N ALA A 10 2.65 -1.84 -14.17
CA ALA A 10 3.86 -1.02 -14.18
C ALA A 10 3.55 0.50 -14.15
N SER A 11 2.49 0.93 -14.84
CA SER A 11 2.03 2.32 -14.84
C SER A 11 1.49 2.78 -13.48
N GLN A 12 0.71 1.93 -12.80
CA GLN A 12 0.23 2.20 -11.44
C GLN A 12 1.38 2.26 -10.44
N ARG A 13 2.38 1.40 -10.58
CA ARG A 13 3.59 1.41 -9.74
C ARG A 13 4.34 2.75 -9.89
N GLN A 14 4.52 3.20 -11.12
CA GLN A 14 5.20 4.47 -11.40
C GLN A 14 4.41 5.68 -10.85
N ALA A 15 3.08 5.63 -10.86
CA ALA A 15 2.23 6.66 -10.26
C ALA A 15 2.32 6.66 -8.72
N LEU A 16 2.37 5.47 -8.10
CA LEU A 16 2.58 5.32 -6.65
C LEU A 16 3.96 5.84 -6.23
N ASP A 17 5.01 5.56 -6.99
CA ASP A 17 6.36 6.06 -6.71
C ASP A 17 6.43 7.60 -6.76
N ARG A 18 5.77 8.23 -7.75
CA ARG A 18 5.67 9.69 -7.84
C ARG A 18 4.91 10.27 -6.64
N LYS A 19 3.80 9.65 -6.24
CA LYS A 19 3.02 10.08 -5.06
C LYS A 19 3.81 9.87 -3.77
N LEU A 20 4.60 8.81 -3.66
CA LEU A 20 5.46 8.54 -2.50
C LEU A 20 6.54 9.61 -2.38
N ALA A 21 7.22 9.94 -3.49
CA ALA A 21 8.22 10.99 -3.52
C ALA A 21 7.62 12.36 -3.15
N ALA A 22 6.41 12.67 -3.61
CA ALA A 22 5.70 13.88 -3.23
C ALA A 22 5.33 13.89 -1.73
N ALA A 23 4.81 12.77 -1.21
CA ALA A 23 4.44 12.62 0.20
C ALA A 23 5.64 12.80 1.13
N GLN A 24 6.77 12.21 0.77
CA GLN A 24 8.02 12.33 1.53
C GLN A 24 8.52 13.77 1.56
N ARG A 25 8.47 14.49 0.42
CA ARG A 25 8.86 15.91 0.34
C ARG A 25 7.95 16.81 1.18
N LEU A 26 6.66 16.48 1.26
CA LEU A 26 5.67 17.23 2.03
C LEU A 26 5.64 16.84 3.52
N GLY A 27 6.39 15.81 3.93
CA GLY A 27 6.36 15.29 5.29
C GLY A 27 5.07 14.54 5.66
N ASP A 28 4.24 14.16 4.67
CA ASP A 28 3.01 13.40 4.91
C ASP A 28 3.32 11.91 5.13
N LEU A 29 3.69 11.60 6.38
CA LEU A 29 3.99 10.24 6.84
C LEU A 29 2.80 9.29 6.67
N ARG A 30 1.56 9.77 6.73
CA ARG A 30 0.38 8.91 6.62
C ARG A 30 0.20 8.45 5.18
N LEU A 31 0.35 9.37 4.23
CA LEU A 31 0.25 9.07 2.80
C LEU A 31 1.43 8.22 2.32
N ALA A 32 2.64 8.45 2.84
CA ALA A 32 3.79 7.60 2.58
C ALA A 32 3.58 6.16 3.09
N LYS A 33 3.11 5.99 4.34
CA LYS A 33 2.77 4.66 4.90
C LYS A 33 1.68 3.96 4.11
N PHE A 34 0.65 4.70 3.69
CA PHE A 34 -0.42 4.17 2.83
C PHE A 34 0.13 3.59 1.52
N ILE A 35 0.96 4.35 0.80
CA ILE A 35 1.54 3.92 -0.48
C ILE A 35 2.46 2.71 -0.29
N LEU A 36 3.32 2.74 0.73
CA LEU A 36 4.21 1.62 1.05
C LEU A 36 3.42 0.34 1.39
N THR A 37 2.28 0.48 2.05
CA THR A 37 1.38 -0.64 2.36
C THR A 37 0.81 -1.29 1.12
N ILE A 38 0.35 -0.49 0.15
CA ILE A 38 -0.17 -0.99 -1.13
C ILE A 38 0.92 -1.75 -1.89
N CYS A 39 2.13 -1.18 -1.95
CA CYS A 39 3.27 -1.81 -2.61
C CYS A 39 3.71 -3.11 -1.92
N ALA A 40 3.71 -3.15 -0.59
CA ALA A 40 4.07 -4.34 0.17
C ALA A 40 3.03 -5.46 -0.03
N VAL A 41 1.74 -5.17 0.02
CA VAL A 41 0.68 -6.18 -0.18
C VAL A 41 0.71 -6.75 -1.60
N ALA A 42 1.00 -5.91 -2.60
CA ALA A 42 1.19 -6.38 -3.97
C ALA A 42 2.42 -7.31 -4.12
N HIS A 43 3.42 -7.20 -3.24
CA HIS A 43 4.63 -8.02 -3.29
C HIS A 43 4.52 -9.32 -2.47
N TYR A 44 3.95 -9.26 -1.27
CA TYR A 44 4.00 -10.37 -0.30
C TYR A 44 2.79 -11.33 -0.35
N GLN A 45 1.79 -11.08 -1.20
CA GLN A 45 0.53 -11.84 -1.33
C GLN A 45 -0.36 -11.89 -0.08
N GLU A 46 0.19 -11.77 1.13
CA GLU A 46 -0.53 -11.78 2.42
C GLU A 46 -0.37 -10.46 3.19
N THR A 47 -1.49 -9.96 3.74
CA THR A 47 -1.53 -8.72 4.53
C THR A 47 -0.73 -8.82 5.83
N ALA A 48 -0.66 -10.01 6.43
CA ALA A 48 0.11 -10.27 7.65
C ALA A 48 1.62 -10.06 7.44
N GLN A 49 2.14 -10.52 6.30
CA GLN A 49 3.55 -10.36 5.98
C GLN A 49 3.91 -8.91 5.64
N ALA A 50 3.02 -8.19 4.95
CA ALA A 50 3.17 -6.75 4.75
C ALA A 50 3.12 -5.95 6.07
N ALA A 51 2.24 -6.32 7.00
CA ALA A 51 2.12 -5.72 8.32
C ALA A 51 3.42 -5.87 9.14
N LEU A 52 4.04 -7.05 9.12
CA LEU A 52 5.32 -7.31 9.77
C LEU A 52 6.44 -6.44 9.21
N VAL A 53 6.59 -6.37 7.88
CA VAL A 53 7.64 -5.58 7.22
C VAL A 53 7.47 -4.08 7.48
N LEU A 54 6.24 -3.60 7.53
CA LEU A 54 5.93 -2.18 7.70
C LEU A 54 5.75 -1.75 9.17
N GLN A 55 5.85 -2.70 10.11
CA GLN A 55 5.57 -2.49 11.53
C GLN A 55 4.20 -1.81 11.76
N LEU A 56 3.19 -2.28 11.02
CA LEU A 56 1.79 -1.83 11.12
C LEU A 56 0.93 -2.98 11.65
N SER A 57 -0.25 -2.66 12.18
CA SER A 57 -1.22 -3.72 12.48
C SER A 57 -1.85 -4.24 11.20
N VAL A 58 -2.25 -5.52 11.18
CA VAL A 58 -2.95 -6.12 10.04
C VAL A 58 -4.22 -5.32 9.69
N ALA A 59 -4.96 -4.86 10.70
CA ALA A 59 -6.14 -4.02 10.50
C ALA A 59 -5.83 -2.68 9.81
N GLN A 60 -4.68 -2.05 10.12
CA GLN A 60 -4.23 -0.84 9.41
C GLN A 60 -3.89 -1.15 7.95
N VAL A 61 -3.24 -2.29 7.70
CA VAL A 61 -2.91 -2.74 6.35
C VAL A 61 -4.18 -2.98 5.53
N GLU A 62 -5.15 -3.67 6.10
CA GLU A 62 -6.45 -3.92 5.46
C GLU A 62 -7.21 -2.63 5.18
N ALA A 63 -7.23 -1.68 6.12
CA ALA A 63 -7.88 -0.39 5.92
C ALA A 63 -7.24 0.40 4.76
N TYR A 64 -5.91 0.36 4.65
CA TYR A 64 -5.18 1.01 3.55
C TYR A 64 -5.39 0.29 2.21
N VAL A 65 -5.35 -1.03 2.19
CA VAL A 65 -5.67 -1.82 1.00
C VAL A 65 -7.11 -1.58 0.54
N HIS A 66 -8.07 -1.60 1.46
CA HIS A 66 -9.48 -1.37 1.16
C HIS A 66 -9.71 0.03 0.60
N LYS A 67 -9.08 1.04 1.20
CA LYS A 67 -9.16 2.42 0.68
C LYS A 67 -8.59 2.54 -0.73
N PHE A 68 -7.53 1.79 -1.07
CA PHE A 68 -6.99 1.76 -2.43
C PHE A 68 -7.88 0.99 -3.41
N LEU A 69 -8.40 -0.18 -3.02
CA LEU A 69 -9.23 -1.00 -3.91
C LEU A 69 -10.62 -0.42 -4.17
N CYS A 70 -11.21 0.27 -3.20
CA CYS A 70 -12.57 0.81 -3.31
C CYS A 70 -12.63 2.27 -3.78
N TYR A 71 -11.54 3.03 -3.65
CA TYR A 71 -11.50 4.46 -4.01
C TYR A 71 -10.30 4.84 -4.90
N GLY A 72 -9.53 3.86 -5.39
CA GLY A 72 -8.34 4.06 -6.23
C GLY A 72 -8.61 4.19 -7.71
#